data_AF-A0A1W5Y0M3-F1
#
_entry.id   AF-A0A1W5Y0M3-F1
#
_cell.length_a   1.000
_cell.length_b   1.000
_cell.length_c   1.000
_cell.angle_alpha   90.00
_cell.angle_beta   90.00
_cell.angle_gamma   90.00
#
_symmetry.space_group_name_H-M   'P 1'
#
loop_
_entity.id
_entity.type
_entity.pdbx_description
1 polymer ?
#
loop_
_entity_poly.entity_id
_entity_poly.type
_entity_poly.pdbx_seq_one_letter_code
_entity_poly.pdbx_strand_id
1 'polypeptide(L)'
;MRWLPLAYLVFVMVLETLTPTDWAVSFLLIALPMVAAYTLGPLGVAAVTLCALVLEGVVAGTPCCTGHNLHQLWETHHVAAYIDTFLVGLLGVALAAHRQRQERNLVRAHSVAEALMRTLLRPVPHEVGSVLAAGLYRSGEVGTMVGGDLYDIRATEAGERAIIGDVRGKGLKAVRTVAALLGSFREAAYDDGDLLAVAARMERRMAREADELRDNELFVTAALVEYDAPAGRVTIVNHGHIEPVLISGGRVTALTGPPALPLGLGTLADEEPVAYTHPFAPGDVLLLCTDGLIEARDHDGTFYPLLDRLRHRFGDGAAPGPDEVIDFLNTDLPRHTRVFHDDVAILAIAPHGSGRPPSP
;
A
#
# COMPACT_ATOMS: atom_id res chain seq x y z
N MET A 1 -14.65 13.65 14.87
CA MET A 1 -16.05 13.17 14.70
C MET A 1 -16.70 12.57 15.95
N ARG A 2 -15.97 12.20 17.02
CA ARG A 2 -16.55 11.61 18.25
C ARG A 2 -17.60 12.46 18.99
N TRP A 3 -17.72 13.75 18.67
CA TRP A 3 -18.66 14.68 19.31
C TRP A 3 -20.03 14.73 18.61
N LEU A 4 -20.19 14.05 17.48
CA LEU A 4 -21.45 14.03 16.71
C LEU A 4 -22.66 13.57 17.54
N PRO A 5 -22.58 12.51 18.37
CA PRO A 5 -23.73 12.10 19.20
C PRO A 5 -24.11 13.17 20.23
N LEU A 6 -23.10 13.83 20.84
CA LEU A 6 -23.34 14.91 21.80
C LEU A 6 -23.94 16.15 21.11
N ALA A 7 -23.46 16.50 19.92
CA ALA A 7 -24.02 17.60 19.13
C ALA A 7 -25.48 17.31 18.73
N TYR A 8 -25.79 16.07 18.31
CA TYR A 8 -27.16 15.65 18.01
C TYR A 8 -28.07 15.73 19.24
N LEU A 9 -27.58 15.26 20.40
CA LEU A 9 -28.32 15.35 21.65
C LEU A 9 -28.63 16.81 22.03
N VAL A 10 -27.64 17.69 21.97
CA VAL A 10 -27.82 19.14 22.25
C VAL A 10 -28.83 19.75 21.27
N PHE A 11 -28.76 19.40 19.99
CA PHE A 11 -29.72 19.85 18.97
C PHE A 11 -31.16 19.43 19.32
N VAL A 12 -31.39 18.17 19.70
CA VAL A 12 -32.72 17.68 20.09
C VAL A 12 -33.23 18.40 21.34
N MET A 13 -32.38 18.62 22.34
CA MET A 13 -32.77 19.34 23.56
C MET A 13 -33.12 20.81 23.30
N VAL A 14 -32.36 21.51 22.46
CA VAL A 14 -32.68 22.90 22.07
C VAL A 14 -34.00 22.93 21.30
N LEU A 15 -34.22 21.99 20.39
CA LEU A 15 -35.46 21.92 19.61
C LEU A 15 -36.68 21.68 20.51
N GLU A 16 -36.58 20.77 21.49
CA GLU A 16 -37.63 20.54 22.49
C GLU A 16 -38.03 21.84 23.22
N THR A 17 -37.05 22.66 23.62
CA THR A 17 -37.34 23.93 24.34
C THR A 17 -38.00 25.01 23.48
N LEU A 18 -37.88 24.92 22.16
CA LEU A 18 -38.41 25.90 21.22
C LEU A 18 -39.77 25.51 20.63
N THR A 19 -40.21 24.25 20.82
CA THR A 19 -41.40 23.70 20.15
C THR A 19 -42.63 23.75 21.08
N PRO A 20 -43.83 24.11 20.58
CA PRO A 20 -45.05 24.11 21.39
C PRO A 20 -45.38 22.73 21.99
N THR A 21 -46.00 22.72 23.17
CA THR A 21 -46.26 21.55 24.03
C THR A 21 -47.04 20.39 23.42
N ASP A 22 -47.67 20.60 22.26
CA ASP A 22 -48.51 19.59 21.59
C ASP A 22 -47.70 18.62 20.71
N TRP A 23 -46.41 18.88 20.49
CA TRP A 23 -45.50 18.07 19.69
C TRP A 23 -44.29 17.67 20.54
N ALA A 24 -44.28 16.43 21.05
CA ALA A 24 -43.11 15.91 21.74
C ALA A 24 -41.97 15.74 20.72
N VAL A 25 -40.89 16.51 20.78
CA VAL A 25 -39.75 16.40 19.84
C VAL A 25 -38.80 15.25 20.25
N SER A 26 -39.01 14.71 21.44
CA SER A 26 -38.28 13.58 22.04
C SER A 26 -38.25 12.31 21.19
N PHE A 27 -39.20 12.10 20.26
CA PHE A 27 -39.13 10.96 19.32
C PHE A 27 -37.86 10.99 18.44
N LEU A 28 -37.23 12.16 18.24
CA LEU A 28 -35.98 12.28 17.48
C LEU A 28 -34.78 11.61 18.19
N LEU A 29 -34.89 11.29 19.48
CA LEU A 29 -33.85 10.56 20.22
C LEU A 29 -33.65 9.14 19.69
N ILE A 30 -34.62 8.56 18.99
CA ILE A 30 -34.50 7.27 18.31
C ILE A 30 -33.30 7.18 17.36
N ALA A 31 -32.89 8.29 16.73
CA ALA A 31 -31.77 8.32 15.80
C ALA A 31 -30.40 8.43 16.50
N LEU A 32 -30.37 8.79 17.79
CA LEU A 32 -29.14 9.02 18.54
C LEU A 32 -28.25 7.77 18.61
N PRO A 33 -28.77 6.54 18.87
CA PRO A 33 -27.97 5.32 18.81
C PRO A 33 -27.32 5.07 17.46
N MET A 34 -27.98 5.45 16.36
CA MET A 34 -27.44 5.26 15.01
C MET A 34 -26.30 6.24 14.72
N VAL A 35 -26.42 7.51 15.15
CA VAL A 35 -25.32 8.49 15.09
C VAL A 35 -24.14 8.04 15.95
N ALA A 36 -24.41 7.48 17.13
CA ALA A 36 -23.39 6.88 17.98
C ALA A 36 -22.71 5.67 17.33
N ALA A 37 -23.47 4.82 16.62
CA ALA A 37 -22.93 3.65 15.93
C ALA A 37 -21.89 4.02 14.86
N TYR A 38 -22.00 5.19 14.23
CA TYR A 38 -21.02 5.67 13.25
C TYR A 38 -19.67 6.09 13.88
N THR A 39 -19.62 6.43 15.16
CA THR A 39 -18.45 7.09 15.76
C THR A 39 -17.87 6.39 16.99
N LEU A 40 -18.68 5.59 17.68
CA LEU A 40 -18.33 4.90 18.92
C LEU A 40 -18.21 3.39 18.70
N GLY A 41 -17.63 2.69 19.68
CA GLY A 41 -17.66 1.24 19.75
C GLY A 41 -18.99 0.73 20.33
N PRO A 42 -19.24 -0.59 20.29
CA PRO A 42 -20.53 -1.19 20.69
C PRO A 42 -20.93 -0.85 22.14
N LEU A 43 -19.97 -0.81 23.06
CA LEU A 43 -20.23 -0.38 24.45
C LEU A 43 -20.64 1.10 24.55
N GLY A 44 -20.05 1.96 23.73
CA GLY A 44 -20.39 3.38 23.67
C GLY A 44 -21.79 3.60 23.09
N VAL A 45 -22.17 2.84 22.05
CA VAL A 45 -23.54 2.86 21.51
C VAL A 45 -24.53 2.41 22.56
N ALA A 46 -24.26 1.30 23.26
CA ALA A 46 -25.15 0.80 24.32
C ALA A 46 -25.36 1.84 25.44
N ALA A 47 -24.29 2.53 25.85
CA ALA A 47 -24.36 3.61 26.84
C ALA A 47 -25.20 4.81 26.34
N VAL A 48 -25.03 5.20 25.08
CA VAL A 48 -25.81 6.29 24.47
C VAL A 48 -27.28 5.90 24.32
N THR A 49 -27.59 4.66 23.90
CA THR A 49 -28.96 4.14 23.85
C THR A 49 -29.61 4.16 25.23
N LEU A 50 -28.89 3.70 26.27
CA LEU A 50 -29.41 3.75 27.63
C LEU A 50 -29.68 5.19 28.08
N CYS A 51 -28.80 6.12 27.75
CA CYS A 51 -28.99 7.54 28.03
C CYS A 51 -30.22 8.11 27.30
N ALA A 52 -30.44 7.73 26.04
CA ALA A 52 -31.62 8.13 25.27
C ALA A 52 -32.91 7.63 25.93
N LEU A 53 -32.98 6.34 26.27
CA LEU A 53 -34.14 5.73 26.93
C LEU A 53 -34.44 6.39 28.29
N VAL A 54 -33.41 6.67 29.09
CA VAL A 54 -33.57 7.38 30.37
C VAL A 54 -34.10 8.79 30.15
N LEU A 55 -33.57 9.50 29.15
CA LEU A 55 -34.00 10.86 28.84
C LEU A 55 -35.44 10.91 28.33
N GLU A 56 -35.82 10.02 27.42
CA GLU A 56 -37.21 9.87 26.96
C GLU A 56 -38.15 9.61 28.15
N GLY A 57 -37.76 8.71 29.07
CA GLY A 57 -38.52 8.43 30.29
C GLY A 57 -38.62 9.62 31.25
N VAL A 58 -37.55 10.40 31.41
CA VAL A 58 -37.56 11.62 32.24
C VAL A 58 -38.46 12.68 31.60
N VAL A 59 -38.39 12.89 30.29
CA VAL A 59 -39.23 13.86 29.56
C VAL A 59 -40.70 13.47 29.65
N ALA A 60 -41.03 12.19 29.51
CA ALA A 60 -42.40 11.70 29.64
C ALA A 60 -42.93 11.71 31.10
N GLY A 61 -42.04 11.64 32.09
CA GLY A 61 -42.39 11.51 33.51
C GLY A 61 -42.26 12.78 34.35
N THR A 62 -41.71 13.88 33.83
CA THR A 62 -41.50 15.12 34.60
C THR A 62 -42.67 16.10 34.47
N PRO A 63 -43.39 16.41 35.57
CA PRO A 63 -44.49 17.37 35.54
C PRO A 63 -44.04 18.82 35.37
N CYS A 64 -42.75 19.11 35.61
CA CYS A 64 -42.27 20.45 35.93
C CYS A 64 -42.21 21.44 34.76
N CYS A 65 -42.33 20.97 33.51
CA CYS A 65 -42.34 21.87 32.34
C CYS A 65 -43.57 21.71 31.42
N THR A 66 -44.39 20.68 31.58
CA THR A 66 -45.53 20.39 30.67
C THR A 66 -46.85 20.02 31.37
N GLY A 67 -46.90 19.89 32.71
CA GLY A 67 -48.15 19.65 33.44
C GLY A 67 -48.71 18.22 33.35
N HIS A 68 -47.91 17.26 32.89
CA HIS A 68 -48.33 15.87 32.69
C HIS A 68 -48.15 14.98 33.94
N ASN A 69 -49.07 14.01 34.12
CA ASN A 69 -49.10 13.09 35.27
C ASN A 69 -48.22 11.86 35.05
N LEU A 70 -47.70 11.25 36.13
CA LEU A 70 -46.89 10.00 36.07
C LEU A 70 -47.56 8.82 35.32
N HIS A 71 -48.88 8.85 35.12
CA HIS A 71 -49.64 7.82 34.40
C HIS A 71 -49.35 7.80 32.88
N GLN A 72 -48.76 8.86 32.32
CA GLN A 72 -48.46 8.97 30.88
C GLN A 72 -47.22 8.21 30.42
N LEU A 73 -46.36 7.76 31.34
CA LEU A 73 -45.23 6.87 31.03
C LEU A 73 -45.66 5.58 30.33
N TRP A 74 -46.92 5.19 30.48
CA TRP A 74 -47.52 3.96 29.93
C TRP A 74 -48.49 4.23 28.77
N GLU A 75 -48.57 5.46 28.26
CA GLU A 75 -49.32 5.71 27.03
C GLU A 75 -48.66 5.03 25.84
N THR A 76 -49.49 4.49 24.93
CA THR A 76 -49.07 3.66 23.81
C THR A 76 -47.99 4.32 22.94
N HIS A 77 -48.04 5.63 22.76
CA HIS A 77 -47.06 6.37 21.96
C HIS A 77 -45.67 6.43 22.59
N HIS A 78 -45.57 6.60 23.92
CA HIS A 78 -44.28 6.60 24.61
C HIS A 78 -43.68 5.19 24.71
N VAL A 79 -44.52 4.19 24.98
CA VAL A 79 -44.08 2.79 25.00
C VAL A 79 -43.56 2.37 23.62
N ALA A 80 -44.24 2.77 22.54
CA ALA A 80 -43.75 2.55 21.18
C ALA A 80 -42.40 3.21 20.94
N ALA A 81 -42.22 4.48 21.34
CA ALA A 81 -40.95 5.18 21.22
C ALA A 81 -39.81 4.49 21.99
N TYR A 82 -40.03 4.05 23.23
CA TYR A 82 -38.99 3.32 23.98
C TYR A 82 -38.61 1.99 23.31
N ILE A 83 -39.61 1.25 22.81
CA ILE A 83 -39.37 -0.02 22.10
C ILE A 83 -38.56 0.25 20.84
N ASP A 84 -38.95 1.26 20.06
CA ASP A 84 -38.26 1.61 18.82
C ASP A 84 -36.82 2.08 19.10
N THR A 85 -36.60 2.95 20.08
CA THR A 85 -35.26 3.40 20.51
C THR A 85 -34.41 2.22 21.01
N PHE A 86 -35.00 1.26 21.74
CA PHE A 86 -34.30 0.05 22.15
C PHE A 86 -33.91 -0.83 20.96
N LEU A 87 -34.83 -1.06 20.01
CA LEU A 87 -34.58 -1.86 18.81
C LEU A 87 -33.52 -1.22 17.90
N VAL A 88 -33.61 0.09 17.67
CA VAL A 88 -32.60 0.85 16.92
C VAL A 88 -31.26 0.84 17.65
N GLY A 89 -31.28 0.91 18.99
CA GLY A 89 -30.11 0.75 19.82
C GLY A 89 -29.42 -0.61 19.67
N LEU A 90 -30.18 -1.70 19.68
CA LEU A 90 -29.66 -3.05 19.45
C LEU A 90 -29.03 -3.17 18.05
N LEU A 91 -29.71 -2.64 17.02
CA LEU A 91 -29.18 -2.62 15.65
C LEU A 91 -27.89 -1.79 15.57
N GLY A 92 -27.85 -0.63 16.23
CA GLY A 92 -26.67 0.24 16.29
C GLY A 92 -25.48 -0.45 16.97
N VAL A 93 -25.71 -1.18 18.07
CA VAL A 93 -24.68 -2.00 18.73
C VAL A 93 -24.18 -3.11 17.79
N ALA A 94 -25.08 -3.80 17.10
CA ALA A 94 -24.73 -4.84 16.14
C ALA A 94 -23.89 -4.28 14.98
N LEU A 95 -24.28 -3.12 14.44
CA LEU A 95 -23.55 -2.44 13.37
C LEU A 95 -22.15 -1.99 13.83
N ALA A 96 -22.05 -1.38 15.00
CA ALA A 96 -20.76 -0.97 15.58
C ALA A 96 -19.85 -2.17 15.86
N ALA A 97 -20.42 -3.28 16.35
CA ALA A 97 -19.69 -4.53 16.53
C ALA A 97 -19.22 -5.14 15.20
N HIS A 98 -20.06 -5.10 14.16
CA HIS A 98 -19.69 -5.57 12.82
C HIS A 98 -18.56 -4.73 12.22
N ARG A 99 -18.69 -3.39 12.25
CA ARG A 99 -17.65 -2.46 11.79
C ARG A 99 -16.32 -2.71 12.50
N GLN A 100 -16.33 -2.80 13.83
CA GLN A 100 -15.11 -3.03 14.61
C GLN A 100 -14.48 -4.40 14.31
N ARG A 101 -15.28 -5.45 14.02
CA ARG A 101 -14.75 -6.74 13.57
C ARG A 101 -14.10 -6.65 12.20
N GLN A 102 -14.70 -5.94 11.25
CA GLN A 102 -14.12 -5.72 9.93
C GLN A 102 -12.80 -4.94 10.02
N GLU A 103 -12.77 -3.83 10.74
CA GLU A 103 -11.56 -3.04 10.99
C GLU A 103 -10.43 -3.91 11.58
N ARG A 104 -10.75 -4.71 12.61
CA ARG A 104 -9.78 -5.64 13.23
C ARG A 104 -9.26 -6.71 12.27
N ASN A 105 -10.13 -7.24 11.42
CA ASN A 105 -9.74 -8.24 10.43
C ASN A 105 -8.81 -7.63 9.37
N LEU A 106 -9.08 -6.39 8.94
CA LEU A 106 -8.21 -5.66 8.01
C LEU A 106 -6.82 -5.40 8.64
N VAL A 107 -6.77 -4.91 9.88
CA VAL A 107 -5.50 -4.68 10.58
C VAL A 107 -4.70 -5.98 10.72
N ARG A 108 -5.37 -7.10 11.07
CA ARG A 108 -4.70 -8.41 11.14
C ARG A 108 -4.18 -8.87 9.79
N ALA A 109 -5.01 -8.82 8.74
CA ALA A 109 -4.62 -9.22 7.41
C ALA A 109 -3.44 -8.40 6.88
N HIS A 110 -3.46 -7.08 7.11
CA HIS A 110 -2.36 -6.18 6.79
C HIS A 110 -1.08 -6.57 7.54
N SER A 111 -1.13 -6.75 8.87
CA SER A 111 0.06 -7.10 9.66
C SER A 111 0.68 -8.45 9.26
N VAL A 112 -0.15 -9.41 8.85
CA VAL A 112 0.32 -10.72 8.36
C VAL A 112 0.97 -10.56 6.99
N ALA A 113 0.33 -9.84 6.07
CA ALA A 113 0.87 -9.58 4.75
C ALA A 113 2.22 -8.84 4.84
N GLU A 114 2.35 -7.86 5.74
CA GLU A 114 3.57 -7.10 5.93
C GLU A 114 4.70 -7.99 6.49
N ALA A 115 4.38 -8.85 7.46
CA ALA A 115 5.33 -9.82 8.00
C ALA A 115 5.80 -10.84 6.94
N LEU A 116 4.91 -11.26 6.04
CA LEU A 116 5.25 -12.12 4.90
C LEU A 116 6.14 -11.39 3.89
N MET A 117 5.81 -10.15 3.52
CA MET A 117 6.64 -9.37 2.61
C MET A 117 8.04 -9.17 3.17
N ARG A 118 8.20 -8.86 4.47
CA ARG A 118 9.52 -8.75 5.11
C ARG A 118 10.33 -10.06 5.10
N THR A 119 9.68 -11.22 5.03
CA THR A 119 10.38 -12.51 4.90
C THR A 119 10.68 -12.88 3.45
N LEU A 120 9.87 -12.41 2.50
CA LEU A 120 10.10 -12.59 1.06
C LEU A 120 11.18 -11.66 0.53
N LEU A 121 11.14 -10.38 0.90
CA LEU A 121 12.11 -9.35 0.54
C LEU A 121 13.30 -9.45 1.51
N ARG A 122 14.32 -10.18 1.09
CA ARG A 122 15.54 -10.32 1.90
C ARG A 122 16.28 -8.98 1.94
N PRO A 123 16.95 -8.64 3.06
CA PRO A 123 17.88 -7.52 3.07
C PRO A 123 18.88 -7.66 1.94
N VAL A 124 19.08 -6.58 1.17
CA VAL A 124 20.07 -6.56 0.09
C VAL A 124 21.46 -6.57 0.72
N PRO A 125 22.31 -7.56 0.43
CA PRO A 125 23.70 -7.52 0.86
C PRO A 125 24.42 -6.33 0.22
N HIS A 126 25.28 -5.65 0.98
CA HIS A 126 26.06 -4.51 0.45
C HIS A 126 26.95 -4.91 -0.74
N GLU A 127 27.44 -6.14 -0.75
CA GLU A 127 28.22 -6.74 -1.83
C GLU A 127 27.52 -8.00 -2.34
N VAL A 128 27.31 -8.08 -3.66
CA VAL A 128 26.77 -9.25 -4.36
C VAL A 128 27.67 -9.56 -5.54
N GLY A 129 28.57 -10.52 -5.38
CA GLY A 129 29.56 -10.83 -6.43
C GLY A 129 30.44 -9.61 -6.72
N SER A 130 30.40 -9.12 -7.96
CA SER A 130 31.13 -7.96 -8.44
C SER A 130 30.33 -6.64 -8.43
N VAL A 131 29.17 -6.59 -7.78
CA VAL A 131 28.40 -5.35 -7.59
C VAL A 131 28.27 -4.95 -6.12
N LEU A 132 28.30 -3.64 -5.89
CA LEU A 132 27.77 -3.01 -4.68
C LEU A 132 26.26 -2.82 -4.84
N ALA A 133 25.49 -3.09 -3.80
CA ALA A 133 24.03 -2.98 -3.84
C ALA A 133 23.46 -2.39 -2.55
N ALA A 134 22.42 -1.57 -2.70
CA ALA A 134 21.64 -1.03 -1.60
C ALA A 134 20.16 -1.07 -1.96
N GLY A 135 19.30 -1.41 -1.01
CA GLY A 135 17.86 -1.53 -1.23
C GLY A 135 17.04 -0.90 -0.13
N LEU A 136 15.88 -0.38 -0.49
CA LEU A 136 14.90 0.18 0.43
C LEU A 136 13.51 -0.35 0.07
N TYR A 137 12.81 -0.87 1.06
CA TYR A 137 11.38 -1.14 0.98
C TYR A 137 10.66 -0.34 2.05
N ARG A 138 9.61 0.38 1.65
CA ARG A 138 8.71 1.11 2.54
C ARG A 138 7.29 0.72 2.19
N SER A 139 6.56 0.17 3.15
CA SER A 139 5.14 -0.09 2.95
C SER A 139 4.32 1.20 3.06
N GLY A 140 3.18 1.24 2.36
CA GLY A 140 2.20 2.32 2.45
C GLY A 140 1.60 2.52 3.85
N GLU A 141 0.74 3.54 4.01
CA GLU A 141 0.18 3.89 5.33
C GLU A 141 -0.69 2.80 5.99
N VAL A 142 -0.75 2.84 7.33
CA VAL A 142 -1.61 1.98 8.15
C VAL A 142 -3.07 2.12 7.72
N GLY A 143 -3.62 1.05 7.14
CA GLY A 143 -5.00 1.00 6.64
C GLY A 143 -5.10 0.78 5.13
N THR A 144 -4.00 0.93 4.38
CA THR A 144 -3.90 0.40 3.02
C THR A 144 -3.60 -1.11 3.08
N MET A 145 -3.96 -1.87 2.05
CA MET A 145 -3.50 -3.26 1.95
C MET A 145 -2.04 -3.24 1.49
N VAL A 146 -1.21 -4.13 2.02
CA VAL A 146 0.20 -4.29 1.61
C VAL A 146 0.28 -4.45 0.09
N GLY A 147 1.18 -3.72 -0.56
CA GLY A 147 1.34 -3.68 -2.01
C GLY A 147 2.00 -4.91 -2.61
N GLY A 148 2.21 -4.84 -3.92
CA GLY A 148 2.77 -5.90 -4.76
C GLY A 148 4.26 -5.75 -5.06
N ASP A 149 4.89 -4.69 -4.55
CA ASP A 149 6.29 -4.35 -4.80
C ASP A 149 7.27 -5.46 -4.43
N LEU A 150 8.20 -5.77 -5.33
CA LEU A 150 9.22 -6.79 -5.14
C LEU A 150 10.57 -6.37 -5.68
N TYR A 151 11.63 -6.89 -5.06
CA TYR A 151 12.96 -6.90 -5.64
C TYR A 151 13.79 -8.08 -5.12
N ASP A 152 14.82 -8.48 -5.87
CA ASP A 152 15.88 -9.38 -5.42
C ASP A 152 17.13 -9.17 -6.29
N ILE A 153 18.29 -9.61 -5.80
CA ILE A 153 19.56 -9.56 -6.52
C ILE A 153 20.42 -10.78 -6.17
N ARG A 154 21.06 -11.36 -7.18
CA ARG A 154 21.86 -12.59 -7.05
C ARG A 154 23.13 -12.53 -7.88
N ALA A 155 24.22 -12.98 -7.29
CA ALA A 155 25.42 -13.35 -8.02
C ALA A 155 25.25 -14.77 -8.57
N THR A 156 25.46 -14.93 -9.88
CA THR A 156 25.35 -16.20 -10.59
C THR A 156 26.57 -16.37 -11.50
N GLU A 157 26.75 -17.58 -12.06
CA GLU A 157 27.88 -17.83 -12.98
C GLU A 157 27.76 -17.05 -14.30
N ALA A 158 26.54 -16.65 -14.68
CA ALA A 158 26.27 -15.86 -15.89
C ALA A 158 26.44 -14.34 -15.68
N GLY A 159 26.54 -13.89 -14.43
CA GLY A 159 26.62 -12.48 -14.05
C GLY A 159 25.73 -12.16 -12.85
N GLU A 160 25.76 -10.91 -12.40
CA GLU A 160 24.90 -10.46 -11.31
C GLU A 160 23.53 -10.06 -11.85
N ARG A 161 22.49 -10.78 -11.43
CA ARG A 161 21.11 -10.60 -11.89
C ARG A 161 20.25 -9.97 -10.82
N ALA A 162 19.47 -8.97 -11.18
CA ALA A 162 18.51 -8.31 -10.32
C ALA A 162 17.12 -8.27 -10.95
N ILE A 163 16.11 -8.17 -10.10
CA ILE A 163 14.73 -7.90 -10.49
C ILE A 163 14.16 -6.81 -9.57
N ILE A 164 13.34 -5.94 -10.15
CA ILE A 164 12.36 -5.13 -9.44
C ILE A 164 11.02 -5.26 -10.15
N GLY A 165 9.92 -5.12 -9.44
CA GLY A 165 8.60 -5.07 -10.06
C GLY A 165 7.49 -4.70 -9.11
N ASP A 166 6.30 -4.50 -9.66
CA ASP A 166 5.05 -4.32 -8.92
C ASP A 166 3.96 -5.24 -9.49
N VAL A 167 3.34 -5.99 -8.57
CA VAL A 167 2.25 -6.92 -8.87
C VAL A 167 0.93 -6.15 -8.87
N ARG A 168 0.14 -6.32 -9.92
CA ARG A 168 -1.22 -5.78 -9.96
C ARG A 168 -2.05 -6.28 -8.77
N GLY A 169 -2.55 -5.33 -7.99
CA GLY A 169 -3.44 -5.59 -6.86
C GLY A 169 -2.72 -5.52 -5.53
N LYS A 170 -3.47 -5.74 -4.43
CA LYS A 170 -2.94 -5.55 -3.08
C LYS A 170 -3.37 -6.68 -2.15
N GLY A 171 -2.67 -6.80 -1.03
CA GLY A 171 -2.97 -7.73 0.03
C GLY A 171 -2.41 -9.14 -0.20
N LEU A 172 -3.00 -10.12 0.48
CA LEU A 172 -2.46 -11.47 0.53
C LEU A 172 -2.36 -12.17 -0.84
N LYS A 173 -3.24 -11.81 -1.80
CA LYS A 173 -3.14 -12.30 -3.18
C LYS A 173 -1.87 -11.80 -3.85
N ALA A 174 -1.58 -10.50 -3.76
CA ALA A 174 -0.36 -9.91 -4.30
C ALA A 174 0.89 -10.54 -3.65
N VAL A 175 0.91 -10.70 -2.31
CA VAL A 175 2.00 -11.37 -1.59
C VAL A 175 2.26 -12.80 -2.10
N ARG A 176 1.20 -13.56 -2.40
CA ARG A 176 1.35 -14.90 -2.98
C ARG A 176 2.01 -14.85 -4.36
N THR A 177 1.59 -13.92 -5.22
CA THR A 177 2.19 -13.72 -6.55
C THR A 177 3.64 -13.25 -6.46
N VAL A 178 3.97 -12.34 -5.53
CA VAL A 178 5.36 -11.94 -5.24
C VAL A 178 6.19 -13.17 -4.85
N ALA A 179 5.70 -14.01 -3.94
CA ALA A 179 6.41 -15.21 -3.51
C ALA A 179 6.66 -16.18 -4.67
N ALA A 180 5.64 -16.39 -5.51
CA ALA A 180 5.70 -17.23 -6.70
C ALA A 180 6.75 -16.72 -7.70
N LEU A 181 6.73 -15.40 -7.97
CA LEU A 181 7.60 -14.78 -8.95
C LEU A 181 9.05 -14.72 -8.48
N LEU A 182 9.29 -14.30 -7.23
CA LEU A 182 10.62 -14.31 -6.62
C LEU A 182 11.17 -15.73 -6.53
N GLY A 183 10.33 -16.73 -6.21
CA GLY A 183 10.74 -18.13 -6.25
C GLY A 183 11.24 -18.56 -7.64
N SER A 184 10.49 -18.22 -8.69
CA SER A 184 10.86 -18.50 -10.08
C SER A 184 12.13 -17.77 -10.51
N PHE A 185 12.28 -16.49 -10.14
CA PHE A 185 13.49 -15.71 -10.44
C PHE A 185 14.72 -16.33 -9.77
N ARG A 186 14.61 -16.68 -8.49
CA ARG A 186 15.70 -17.23 -7.69
C ARG A 186 16.24 -18.56 -8.22
N GLU A 187 15.38 -19.37 -8.83
CA GLU A 187 15.76 -20.62 -9.48
C GLU A 187 16.35 -20.33 -10.87
N ALA A 188 15.59 -19.62 -11.73
CA ALA A 188 15.97 -19.31 -13.11
C ALA A 188 17.29 -18.52 -13.20
N ALA A 189 17.58 -17.66 -12.23
CA ALA A 189 18.79 -16.86 -12.21
C ALA A 189 20.06 -17.73 -12.24
N TYR A 190 20.04 -18.94 -11.67
CA TYR A 190 21.18 -19.86 -11.69
C TYR A 190 21.17 -20.83 -12.88
N ASP A 191 19.97 -21.20 -13.38
CA ASP A 191 19.83 -22.29 -14.36
C ASP A 191 19.81 -21.82 -15.82
N ASP A 192 19.17 -20.68 -16.11
CA ASP A 192 18.89 -20.26 -17.47
C ASP A 192 20.02 -19.33 -17.99
N GLY A 193 20.46 -19.53 -19.25
CA GLY A 193 21.72 -18.96 -19.77
C GLY A 193 21.73 -17.45 -20.01
N ASP A 194 20.62 -16.85 -20.44
CA ASP A 194 20.49 -15.40 -20.66
C ASP A 194 19.27 -14.81 -19.94
N LEU A 195 19.22 -13.47 -19.88
CA LEU A 195 18.17 -12.74 -19.17
C LEU A 195 16.77 -12.93 -19.79
N LEU A 196 16.67 -13.17 -21.09
CA LEU A 196 15.39 -13.43 -21.78
C LEU A 196 14.83 -14.82 -21.42
N ALA A 197 15.69 -15.82 -21.28
CA ALA A 197 15.31 -17.16 -20.83
C ALA A 197 14.77 -17.12 -19.38
N VAL A 198 15.41 -16.32 -18.51
CA VAL A 198 14.90 -16.04 -17.15
C VAL A 198 13.52 -15.41 -17.22
N ALA A 199 13.33 -14.37 -18.04
CA ALA A 199 12.03 -13.72 -18.23
C ALA A 199 10.96 -14.70 -18.74
N ALA A 200 11.28 -15.54 -19.72
CA ALA A 200 10.38 -16.55 -20.25
C ALA A 200 10.00 -17.65 -19.22
N ARG A 201 10.91 -17.99 -18.29
CA ARG A 201 10.58 -18.85 -17.15
C ARG A 201 9.56 -18.19 -16.23
N MET A 202 9.76 -16.92 -15.93
CA MET A 202 8.88 -16.12 -15.08
C MET A 202 7.50 -15.92 -15.72
N GLU A 203 7.44 -15.67 -17.02
CA GLU A 203 6.18 -15.60 -17.79
C GLU A 203 5.38 -16.90 -17.65
N ARG A 204 6.03 -18.05 -17.84
CA ARG A 204 5.39 -19.37 -17.61
C ARG A 204 4.94 -19.56 -16.16
N ARG A 205 5.65 -19.00 -15.18
CA ARG A 205 5.22 -19.05 -13.78
C ARG A 205 3.98 -18.20 -13.55
N MET A 206 3.90 -17.02 -14.16
CA MET A 206 2.75 -16.12 -14.08
C MET A 206 1.51 -16.73 -14.70
N ALA A 207 1.61 -17.37 -15.87
CA ALA A 207 0.50 -18.08 -16.49
C ALA A 207 -0.09 -19.16 -15.56
N ARG A 208 0.77 -19.96 -14.90
CA ARG A 208 0.32 -20.95 -13.91
C ARG A 208 -0.33 -20.29 -12.69
N GLU A 209 0.21 -19.17 -12.22
CA GLU A 209 -0.36 -18.44 -11.07
C GLU A 209 -1.75 -17.88 -11.39
N ALA A 210 -1.92 -17.32 -12.60
CA ALA A 210 -3.19 -16.81 -13.10
C ALA A 210 -4.26 -17.92 -13.12
N ASP A 211 -3.91 -19.10 -13.64
CA ASP A 211 -4.81 -20.27 -13.66
C ASP A 211 -5.19 -20.74 -12.24
N GLU A 212 -4.21 -20.84 -11.34
CA GLU A 212 -4.44 -21.26 -9.95
C GLU A 212 -5.31 -20.27 -9.16
N LEU A 213 -5.15 -18.97 -9.42
CA LEU A 213 -5.95 -17.90 -8.80
C LEU A 213 -7.28 -17.65 -9.51
N ARG A 214 -7.48 -18.23 -10.70
CA ARG A 214 -8.59 -17.93 -11.62
C ARG A 214 -8.69 -16.43 -11.91
N ASP A 215 -7.55 -15.83 -12.20
CA ASP A 215 -7.39 -14.40 -12.47
C ASP A 215 -6.65 -14.20 -13.79
N ASN A 216 -7.42 -14.11 -14.88
CA ASN A 216 -6.89 -13.96 -16.23
C ASN A 216 -6.31 -12.55 -16.51
N GLU A 217 -6.41 -11.64 -15.55
CA GLU A 217 -5.86 -10.29 -15.61
C GLU A 217 -4.71 -10.11 -14.60
N LEU A 218 -4.14 -11.20 -14.08
CA LEU A 218 -2.98 -11.16 -13.20
C LEU A 218 -1.74 -10.80 -14.01
N PHE A 219 -1.11 -9.68 -13.65
CA PHE A 219 0.14 -9.27 -14.28
C PHE A 219 1.09 -8.61 -13.28
N VAL A 220 2.36 -8.52 -13.67
CA VAL A 220 3.42 -7.86 -12.90
C VAL A 220 4.24 -6.99 -13.85
N THR A 221 4.35 -5.71 -13.54
CA THR A 221 5.35 -4.88 -14.22
C THR A 221 6.71 -5.22 -13.62
N ALA A 222 7.72 -5.52 -14.43
CA ALA A 222 9.03 -5.88 -13.90
C ALA A 222 10.19 -5.43 -14.79
N ALA A 223 11.28 -5.02 -14.18
CA ALA A 223 12.56 -4.83 -14.85
C ALA A 223 13.54 -5.91 -14.37
N LEU A 224 14.05 -6.69 -15.30
CA LEU A 224 15.17 -7.61 -15.06
C LEU A 224 16.46 -6.93 -15.51
N VAL A 225 17.51 -7.13 -14.74
CA VAL A 225 18.83 -6.55 -14.98
C VAL A 225 19.89 -7.63 -14.83
N GLU A 226 20.87 -7.66 -15.72
CA GLU A 226 22.05 -8.51 -15.64
C GLU A 226 23.30 -7.66 -15.86
N TYR A 227 24.22 -7.68 -14.90
CA TYR A 227 25.53 -7.08 -15.03
C TYR A 227 26.55 -8.13 -15.48
N ASP A 228 27.20 -7.86 -16.61
CA ASP A 228 28.32 -8.63 -17.14
C ASP A 228 29.62 -7.89 -16.81
N ALA A 229 30.24 -8.28 -15.70
CA ALA A 229 31.45 -7.64 -15.21
C ALA A 229 32.66 -7.71 -16.17
N PRO A 230 32.95 -8.86 -16.82
CA PRO A 230 33.97 -8.92 -17.86
C PRO A 230 33.75 -7.94 -19.01
N ALA A 231 32.49 -7.73 -19.42
CA ALA A 231 32.16 -6.82 -20.51
C ALA A 231 31.94 -5.35 -20.08
N GLY A 232 31.77 -5.08 -18.79
CA GLY A 232 31.50 -3.74 -18.27
C GLY A 232 30.19 -3.15 -18.82
N ARG A 233 29.15 -3.98 -18.92
CA ARG A 233 27.84 -3.58 -19.43
C ARG A 233 26.72 -4.15 -18.58
N VAL A 234 25.59 -3.48 -18.63
CA VAL A 234 24.34 -3.95 -18.06
C VAL A 234 23.35 -4.28 -19.18
N THR A 235 22.71 -5.43 -19.07
CA THR A 235 21.62 -5.88 -19.93
C THR A 235 20.31 -5.73 -19.17
N ILE A 236 19.27 -5.19 -19.82
CA ILE A 236 17.97 -4.93 -19.21
C ILE A 236 16.89 -5.54 -20.09
N VAL A 237 15.89 -6.16 -19.45
CA VAL A 237 14.62 -6.55 -20.06
C VAL A 237 13.51 -5.87 -19.24
N ASN A 238 12.79 -4.94 -19.86
CA ASN A 238 11.75 -4.16 -19.18
C ASN A 238 10.35 -4.61 -19.62
N HIS A 239 9.64 -5.34 -18.76
CA HIS A 239 8.27 -5.79 -18.93
C HIS A 239 7.28 -4.72 -18.43
N GLY A 240 7.22 -3.59 -19.14
CA GLY A 240 6.26 -2.51 -18.87
C GLY A 240 6.45 -1.83 -17.51
N HIS A 241 7.63 -1.94 -16.91
CA HIS A 241 8.01 -1.29 -15.66
C HIS A 241 8.63 0.08 -15.92
N ILE A 242 8.81 0.85 -14.86
CA ILE A 242 9.45 2.16 -14.92
C ILE A 242 10.91 1.99 -15.37
N GLU A 243 11.36 2.92 -16.21
CA GLU A 243 12.69 2.87 -16.79
C GLU A 243 13.78 3.00 -15.71
N PRO A 244 14.81 2.13 -15.72
CA PRO A 244 15.96 2.26 -14.84
C PRO A 244 16.66 3.60 -15.04
N VAL A 245 17.16 4.20 -13.95
CA VAL A 245 17.86 5.48 -13.99
C VAL A 245 19.36 5.26 -13.80
N LEU A 246 20.14 5.63 -14.81
CA LEU A 246 21.60 5.61 -14.76
C LEU A 246 22.14 6.96 -14.27
N ILE A 247 23.00 6.91 -13.26
CA ILE A 247 23.81 8.02 -12.78
C ILE A 247 25.26 7.72 -13.19
N SER A 248 25.79 8.47 -14.15
CA SER A 248 27.11 8.24 -14.74
C SER A 248 27.77 9.55 -15.13
N GLY A 249 29.02 9.77 -14.69
CA GLY A 249 29.82 10.93 -15.08
C GLY A 249 29.14 12.29 -14.89
N GLY A 250 28.43 12.48 -13.77
CA GLY A 250 27.68 13.70 -13.47
C GLY A 250 26.39 13.87 -14.27
N ARG A 251 25.94 12.83 -14.99
CA ARG A 251 24.66 12.81 -15.72
C ARG A 251 23.68 11.83 -15.08
N VAL A 252 22.41 12.19 -15.15
CA VAL A 252 21.28 11.34 -14.72
C VAL A 252 20.32 11.16 -15.88
N THR A 253 20.19 9.92 -16.34
CA THR A 253 19.43 9.55 -17.54
C THR A 253 18.59 8.31 -17.29
N ALA A 254 17.32 8.34 -17.71
CA ALA A 254 16.51 7.13 -17.81
C ALA A 254 17.01 6.28 -19.00
N LEU A 255 17.12 4.96 -18.79
CA LEU A 255 17.52 4.01 -19.81
C LEU A 255 16.26 3.43 -20.46
N THR A 256 15.79 4.08 -21.52
CA THR A 256 14.59 3.65 -22.25
C THR A 256 14.90 2.50 -23.20
N GLY A 257 14.18 1.39 -23.02
CA GLY A 257 14.27 0.21 -23.87
C GLY A 257 13.16 0.08 -24.92
N PRO A 258 13.20 -0.98 -25.73
CA PRO A 258 12.04 -1.41 -26.51
C PRO A 258 10.85 -1.72 -25.60
N PRO A 259 9.61 -1.37 -25.99
CA PRO A 259 8.44 -1.67 -25.18
C PRO A 259 8.19 -3.18 -25.12
N ALA A 260 7.82 -3.69 -23.95
CA ALA A 260 7.29 -5.04 -23.78
C ALA A 260 6.11 -5.02 -22.82
N LEU A 261 5.21 -6.01 -22.95
CA LEU A 261 4.08 -6.16 -22.04
C LEU A 261 4.54 -6.64 -20.65
N PRO A 262 3.79 -6.28 -19.59
CA PRO A 262 3.97 -6.85 -18.25
C PRO A 262 3.99 -8.38 -18.24
N LEU A 263 4.71 -8.95 -17.29
CA LEU A 263 4.75 -10.39 -17.08
C LEU A 263 3.34 -10.92 -16.78
N GLY A 264 2.96 -12.02 -17.42
CA GLY A 264 1.61 -12.60 -17.36
C GLY A 264 0.67 -12.15 -18.49
N LEU A 265 1.07 -11.16 -19.29
CA LEU A 265 0.33 -10.68 -20.45
C LEU A 265 1.04 -10.99 -21.78
N GLY A 266 2.12 -11.79 -21.77
CA GLY A 266 2.94 -12.05 -22.96
C GLY A 266 2.18 -12.74 -24.09
N THR A 267 1.10 -13.48 -23.80
CA THR A 267 0.24 -14.09 -24.82
C THR A 267 -0.58 -13.10 -25.64
N LEU A 268 -0.65 -11.84 -25.19
CA LEU A 268 -1.32 -10.74 -25.90
C LEU A 268 -0.35 -9.93 -26.78
N ALA A 269 0.96 -10.18 -26.68
CA ALA A 269 1.97 -9.51 -27.49
C ALA A 269 2.17 -10.26 -28.82
N ASP A 270 2.29 -9.50 -29.91
CA ASP A 270 2.68 -10.03 -31.21
C ASP A 270 4.21 -10.22 -31.33
N GLU A 271 4.98 -9.56 -30.47
CA GLU A 271 6.45 -9.54 -30.48
C GLU A 271 7.02 -10.03 -29.14
N GLU A 272 8.14 -10.75 -29.20
CA GLU A 272 8.87 -11.18 -28.02
C GLU A 272 9.60 -9.99 -27.35
N PRO A 273 9.75 -9.99 -26.01
CA PRO A 273 10.53 -8.98 -25.31
C PRO A 273 11.97 -8.91 -25.83
N VAL A 274 12.49 -7.68 -25.97
CA VAL A 274 13.85 -7.45 -26.46
C VAL A 274 14.74 -6.93 -25.32
N ALA A 275 15.84 -7.62 -25.07
CA ALA A 275 16.88 -7.15 -24.18
C ALA A 275 17.68 -6.01 -24.82
N TYR A 276 18.04 -5.01 -24.02
CA TYR A 276 18.88 -3.89 -24.45
C TYR A 276 20.05 -3.69 -23.49
N THR A 277 21.15 -3.13 -23.99
CA THR A 277 22.41 -3.06 -23.24
C THR A 277 22.95 -1.64 -23.16
N HIS A 278 23.57 -1.32 -22.03
CA HIS A 278 24.25 -0.05 -21.80
C HIS A 278 25.63 -0.28 -21.17
N PRO A 279 26.64 0.56 -21.49
CA PRO A 279 27.89 0.59 -20.73
C PRO A 279 27.60 0.81 -19.25
N PHE A 280 28.29 0.07 -18.39
CA PHE A 280 28.14 0.17 -16.95
C PHE A 280 29.50 -0.09 -16.29
N ALA A 281 30.20 0.99 -15.99
CA ALA A 281 31.58 0.96 -15.54
C ALA A 281 31.68 1.29 -14.04
N PRO A 282 32.81 0.98 -13.38
CA PRO A 282 33.06 1.45 -12.02
C PRO A 282 32.89 2.97 -11.91
N GLY A 283 32.10 3.40 -10.94
CA GLY A 283 31.66 4.79 -10.81
C GLY A 283 30.34 5.09 -11.51
N ASP A 284 29.61 4.10 -12.04
CA ASP A 284 28.23 4.26 -12.45
C ASP A 284 27.29 3.65 -11.39
N VAL A 285 26.09 4.24 -11.24
CA VAL A 285 25.02 3.69 -10.41
C VAL A 285 23.77 3.51 -11.25
N LEU A 286 23.19 2.31 -11.22
CA LEU A 286 21.88 2.03 -11.78
C LEU A 286 20.85 1.97 -10.66
N LEU A 287 19.85 2.83 -10.74
CA LEU A 287 18.71 2.92 -9.84
C LEU A 287 17.48 2.29 -10.48
N LEU A 288 16.86 1.38 -9.75
CA LEU A 288 15.61 0.71 -10.06
C LEU A 288 14.59 1.12 -8.98
N CYS A 289 13.36 1.46 -9.38
CA CYS A 289 12.31 1.81 -8.43
C CYS A 289 10.92 1.40 -8.94
N THR A 290 9.99 1.18 -8.01
CA THR A 290 8.56 1.02 -8.29
C THR A 290 7.83 2.36 -8.40
N ASP A 291 6.57 2.29 -8.83
CA ASP A 291 5.74 3.46 -9.10
C ASP A 291 5.39 4.26 -7.85
N GLY A 292 5.27 3.63 -6.69
CA GLY A 292 5.03 4.34 -5.43
C GLY A 292 6.11 5.40 -5.10
N LEU A 293 7.32 5.32 -5.67
CA LEU A 293 8.30 6.40 -5.59
C LEU A 293 7.88 7.60 -6.44
N ILE A 294 7.64 7.39 -7.74
CA ILE A 294 7.37 8.48 -8.70
C ILE A 294 5.95 9.01 -8.61
N GLU A 295 5.00 8.19 -8.17
CA GLU A 295 3.60 8.53 -7.96
C GLU A 295 3.33 9.12 -6.57
N ALA A 296 4.33 9.19 -5.69
CA ALA A 296 4.23 9.91 -4.43
C ALA A 296 3.86 11.39 -4.69
N ARG A 297 2.88 11.90 -3.95
CA ARG A 297 2.31 13.23 -4.18
C ARG A 297 2.60 14.19 -3.02
N ASP A 298 2.91 15.43 -3.35
CA ASP A 298 2.88 16.52 -2.38
C ASP A 298 1.44 16.98 -2.06
N HIS A 299 1.32 18.01 -1.23
CA HIS A 299 0.03 18.59 -0.83
C HIS A 299 -0.78 19.19 -1.99
N ASP A 300 -0.14 19.55 -3.09
CA ASP A 300 -0.80 20.09 -4.30
C ASP A 300 -1.16 18.96 -5.28
N GLY A 301 -0.82 17.71 -4.95
CA GLY A 301 -1.07 16.53 -5.78
C GLY A 301 -0.03 16.29 -6.87
N THR A 302 1.10 17.03 -6.84
CA THR A 302 2.18 16.91 -7.81
C THR A 302 3.02 15.67 -7.53
N PHE A 303 3.36 14.92 -8.57
CA PHE A 303 4.20 13.72 -8.50
C PHE A 303 5.66 14.02 -8.15
N TYR A 304 6.34 13.03 -7.55
CA TYR A 304 7.73 13.15 -7.15
C TYR A 304 8.66 13.28 -8.39
N PRO A 305 9.36 14.42 -8.57
CA PRO A 305 10.17 14.67 -9.75
C PRO A 305 11.55 13.98 -9.62
N LEU A 306 11.57 12.65 -9.70
CA LEU A 306 12.74 11.81 -9.43
C LEU A 306 13.99 12.25 -10.20
N LEU A 307 13.90 12.36 -11.52
CA LEU A 307 15.05 12.71 -12.36
C LEU A 307 15.62 14.08 -12.01
N ASP A 308 14.77 15.07 -11.77
CA ASP A 308 15.24 16.44 -11.49
C ASP A 308 15.87 16.53 -10.10
N ARG A 309 15.35 15.80 -9.12
CA ARG A 309 15.93 15.71 -7.77
C ARG A 309 17.28 15.00 -7.77
N LEU A 310 17.40 13.90 -8.51
CA LEU A 310 18.68 13.20 -8.70
C LEU A 310 19.69 14.07 -9.46
N ARG A 311 19.28 14.77 -10.53
CA ARG A 311 20.14 15.72 -11.25
C ARG A 311 20.62 16.85 -10.35
N HIS A 312 19.73 17.40 -9.53
CA HIS A 312 20.10 18.46 -8.60
C HIS A 312 21.12 17.98 -7.56
N ARG A 313 21.00 16.73 -7.09
CA ARG A 313 21.85 16.19 -6.03
C ARG A 313 23.19 15.62 -6.51
N PHE A 314 23.18 14.94 -7.66
CA PHE A 314 24.30 14.14 -8.18
C PHE A 314 24.76 14.57 -9.58
N GLY A 315 24.11 15.57 -10.18
CA GLY A 315 24.55 16.17 -11.44
C GLY A 315 25.85 16.94 -11.29
N ASP A 316 26.66 16.96 -12.35
CA ASP A 316 27.95 17.67 -12.46
C ASP A 316 29.01 17.32 -11.38
N GLY A 317 28.74 16.31 -10.55
CA GLY A 317 29.63 15.80 -9.50
C GLY A 317 30.19 14.41 -9.78
N ALA A 318 30.99 13.90 -8.83
CA ALA A 318 31.36 12.49 -8.82
C ALA A 318 30.11 11.64 -8.61
N ALA A 319 30.06 10.49 -9.28
CA ALA A 319 28.93 9.58 -9.11
C ALA A 319 28.88 9.04 -7.66
N PRO A 320 27.68 8.93 -7.08
CA PRO A 320 27.49 8.44 -5.72
C PRO A 320 27.75 6.94 -5.62
N GLY A 321 27.85 6.43 -4.39
CA GLY A 321 27.67 5.00 -4.12
C GLY A 321 26.17 4.62 -4.06
N PRO A 322 25.81 3.32 -4.17
CA PRO A 322 24.42 2.87 -4.04
C PRO A 322 23.75 3.32 -2.74
N ASP A 323 24.45 3.21 -1.60
CA ASP A 323 23.92 3.63 -0.29
C ASP A 323 23.64 5.13 -0.25
N GLU A 324 24.47 5.97 -0.86
CA GLU A 324 24.26 7.42 -0.89
C GLU A 324 22.99 7.80 -1.67
N VAL A 325 22.68 7.06 -2.75
CA VAL A 325 21.44 7.25 -3.52
C VAL A 325 20.23 6.82 -2.69
N ILE A 326 20.30 5.66 -2.03
CA ILE A 326 19.21 5.17 -1.18
C ILE A 326 18.98 6.11 0.02
N ASP A 327 20.03 6.56 0.69
CA ASP A 327 19.95 7.48 1.84
C ASP A 327 19.35 8.84 1.45
N PHE A 328 19.75 9.35 0.28
CA PHE A 328 19.15 10.56 -0.28
C PHE A 328 17.65 10.39 -0.49
N LEU A 329 17.21 9.34 -1.19
CA LEU A 329 15.80 9.10 -1.48
C LEU A 329 14.99 8.83 -0.20
N ASN A 330 15.54 8.06 0.74
CA ASN A 330 14.91 7.78 2.03
C ASN A 330 14.69 9.04 2.87
N THR A 331 15.56 10.04 2.71
CA THR A 331 15.46 11.33 3.42
C THR A 331 14.59 12.34 2.67
N ASP A 332 14.67 12.35 1.35
CA ASP A 332 14.01 13.36 0.51
C ASP A 332 12.53 13.03 0.24
N LEU A 333 12.18 11.76 0.07
CA LEU A 333 10.81 11.33 -0.21
C LEU A 333 9.82 11.73 0.90
N PRO A 334 10.10 11.52 2.21
CA PRO A 334 9.21 11.97 3.29
C PRO A 334 9.11 13.50 3.44
N ARG A 335 10.00 14.28 2.80
CA ARG A 335 9.88 15.74 2.73
C ARG A 335 8.92 16.18 1.64
N HIS A 336 8.76 15.37 0.59
CA HIS A 336 7.84 15.64 -0.50
C HIS A 336 6.41 15.18 -0.17
N THR A 337 6.25 13.92 0.28
CA THR A 337 4.95 13.37 0.68
C THR A 337 4.89 13.07 2.17
N ARG A 338 3.71 13.31 2.77
CA ARG A 338 3.41 12.85 4.13
C ARG A 338 2.58 11.56 4.15
N VAL A 339 1.94 11.22 3.03
CA VAL A 339 0.99 10.11 2.90
C VAL A 339 1.45 9.19 1.77
N PHE A 340 1.68 7.92 2.10
CA PHE A 340 2.07 6.89 1.15
C PHE A 340 0.84 6.07 0.75
N HIS A 341 0.38 6.26 -0.48
CA HIS A 341 -0.77 5.53 -1.03
C HIS A 341 -0.40 4.15 -1.58
N ASP A 342 0.89 3.94 -1.87
CA ASP A 342 1.44 2.66 -2.28
C ASP A 342 2.73 2.32 -1.54
N ASP A 343 3.14 1.08 -1.71
CA ASP A 343 4.48 0.64 -1.30
C ASP A 343 5.55 1.29 -2.19
N VAL A 344 6.77 1.35 -1.67
CA VAL A 344 7.92 1.90 -2.38
C VAL A 344 9.06 0.91 -2.25
N ALA A 345 9.47 0.34 -3.38
CA ALA A 345 10.69 -0.45 -3.52
C ALA A 345 11.72 0.32 -4.35
N ILE A 346 12.97 0.32 -3.87
CA ILE A 346 14.10 0.95 -4.53
C ILE A 346 15.29 0.00 -4.43
N LEU A 347 15.99 -0.21 -5.53
CA LEU A 347 17.23 -0.98 -5.60
C LEU A 347 18.26 -0.18 -6.38
N ALA A 348 19.40 0.12 -5.75
CA ALA A 348 20.54 0.75 -6.41
C ALA A 348 21.69 -0.26 -6.51
N ILE A 349 22.32 -0.37 -7.66
CA ILE A 349 23.49 -1.21 -7.90
C ILE A 349 24.61 -0.42 -8.55
N ALA A 350 25.86 -0.79 -8.29
CA ALA A 350 27.05 -0.19 -8.91
C ALA A 350 28.14 -1.26 -9.10
N PRO A 351 28.96 -1.20 -10.16
CA PRO A 351 30.09 -2.10 -10.30
C PRO A 351 31.08 -1.91 -9.16
N HIS A 352 31.49 -3.00 -8.52
CA HIS A 352 32.52 -2.98 -7.50
C HIS A 352 33.88 -2.69 -8.14
N GLY A 353 34.54 -1.62 -7.69
CA GLY A 353 35.75 -1.06 -8.33
C GLY A 353 37.02 -1.91 -8.25
N SER A 354 36.96 -3.18 -7.83
CA SER A 354 38.13 -4.06 -7.81
C SER A 354 37.83 -5.41 -8.46
N GLY A 355 38.51 -5.69 -9.56
CA GLY A 355 38.51 -7.00 -10.23
C GLY A 355 39.19 -8.09 -9.40
N ARG A 356 38.56 -8.49 -8.28
CA ARG A 356 38.95 -9.67 -7.53
C ARG A 356 37.81 -10.69 -7.65
N PRO A 357 38.02 -11.83 -8.33
CA PRO A 357 37.02 -12.89 -8.34
C PRO A 357 36.80 -13.38 -6.90
N PRO A 358 35.59 -13.85 -6.55
CA PRO A 358 35.34 -14.47 -5.26
C PRO A 358 36.33 -15.61 -5.06
N SER A 359 37.02 -15.59 -3.92
CA SER A 359 37.89 -16.70 -3.51
C SER A 359 37.06 -17.98 -3.35
N PRO A 360 37.57 -19.13 -3.82
CA PRO A 360 36.83 -20.40 -3.91
C PRO A 360 36.37 -20.95 -2.58
#